data_AF-A0A8C9BTW7-F1
#
_entry.id   AF-A0A8C9BTW7-F1
#
_cell.length_a   1.000
_cell.length_b   1.000
_cell.length_c   1.000
_cell.angle_alpha   90.00
_cell.angle_beta   90.00
_cell.angle_gamma   90.00
#
_symmetry.space_group_name_H-M   'P 1'
#
loop_
_entity.id
_entity.type
_entity.pdbx_description
1 polymer ?
#
loop_
_entity_poly.entity_id
_entity_poly.type
_entity_poly.pdbx_seq_one_letter_code
_entity_poly.pdbx_strand_id
1 'polypeptide(L)'
;MIRNPNYTNFVCCAVCNKIIPPAPYGEIFKRIHEYKPFKTRFYTHKDILDIGTDILNKGEQFQEAVLKERIAKAEADIWAKADERQREAVKKALEEANDMHKMKIQILKEEHQKDLQEMVSKTKIELHQNMEAELQRERLAAEQRMVHRIQRIMMECHQEKVQAVEEARAQERHIAQEEIQAQRRKAMEELRRAGVTVTKDQKNSVSQLIKEKEHEMNVYYCMAQKQKQEEIQKVLQEAEKTHQAMLGNVMDKLLSTQGKLLSMAKQLEIMTNWKDFLEEELQETRVAFQKYINYTFPKLSPGHADFILPERKKIPSSLITQESQATLD
;
A
#
# COMPACT_ATOMS: atom_id res chain seq x y z
N MET A 1 144.96 78.88 -44.29
CA MET A 1 146.06 78.46 -45.19
C MET A 1 145.48 77.54 -46.25
N ILE A 2 145.33 78.04 -47.48
CA ILE A 2 144.85 77.26 -48.63
C ILE A 2 146.06 76.52 -49.22
N ARG A 3 145.99 75.20 -49.39
CA ARG A 3 147.08 74.38 -49.97
C ARG A 3 146.61 73.80 -51.31
N ASN A 4 147.36 74.09 -52.37
CA ASN A 4 147.15 73.58 -53.73
C ASN A 4 148.16 72.43 -54.00
N PRO A 5 147.79 71.29 -54.61
CA PRO A 5 148.58 70.06 -54.54
C PRO A 5 149.82 69.93 -55.45
N ASN A 6 150.08 70.86 -56.38
CA ASN A 6 151.02 70.56 -57.48
C ASN A 6 152.44 71.17 -57.39
N TYR A 7 152.80 71.94 -56.36
CA TYR A 7 154.20 72.33 -56.13
C TYR A 7 154.53 72.45 -54.64
N THR A 8 155.48 71.63 -54.21
CA THR A 8 156.04 71.53 -52.87
C THR A 8 157.20 72.50 -52.68
N ASN A 9 157.21 73.21 -51.55
CA ASN A 9 158.28 74.09 -51.03
C ASN A 9 158.22 75.54 -51.52
N PHE A 10 157.60 76.40 -50.70
CA PHE A 10 158.08 77.71 -50.21
C PHE A 10 156.86 78.55 -49.80
N VAL A 11 156.77 78.89 -48.51
CA VAL A 11 155.68 79.66 -47.90
C VAL A 11 156.23 81.02 -47.47
N CYS A 12 155.70 82.08 -48.07
CA CYS A 12 156.03 83.48 -47.79
C CYS A 12 155.32 83.94 -46.50
N CYS A 13 156.06 84.58 -45.57
CA CYS A 13 155.51 85.17 -44.35
C CYS A 13 155.15 86.65 -44.57
N ALA A 14 153.90 87.02 -44.26
CA ALA A 14 153.22 88.25 -44.67
C ALA A 14 153.66 89.55 -43.95
N VAL A 15 154.85 89.62 -43.32
CA VAL A 15 155.25 90.79 -42.50
C VAL A 15 156.67 91.29 -42.81
N CYS A 16 157.51 90.54 -43.53
CA CYS A 16 158.83 91.03 -43.96
C CYS A 16 159.35 90.25 -45.18
N ASN A 17 159.59 90.96 -46.28
CA ASN A 17 159.94 90.45 -47.62
C ASN A 17 161.39 89.93 -47.72
N LYS A 18 161.79 89.03 -46.81
CA LYS A 18 163.08 88.30 -46.84
C LYS A 18 162.84 86.83 -47.14
N ILE A 19 163.47 86.34 -48.20
CA ILE A 19 163.48 84.93 -48.59
C ILE A 19 164.33 84.16 -47.59
N ILE A 20 163.68 83.34 -46.76
CA ILE A 20 164.34 82.47 -45.78
C ILE A 20 164.60 81.11 -46.44
N PRO A 21 165.85 80.61 -46.51
CA PRO A 21 166.16 79.30 -47.06
C PRO A 21 165.48 78.19 -46.24
N PRO A 22 165.09 77.06 -46.85
CA PRO A 22 164.35 76.01 -46.17
C PRO A 22 165.21 75.38 -45.07
N ALA A 23 164.59 75.08 -43.93
CA ALA A 23 165.28 74.51 -42.77
C ALA A 23 165.96 73.18 -43.15
N PRO A 24 167.21 72.94 -42.72
CA PRO A 24 167.90 71.68 -42.98
C PRO A 24 167.16 70.53 -42.30
N TYR A 25 166.66 69.59 -43.10
CA TYR A 25 166.03 68.35 -42.62
C TYR A 25 167.08 67.24 -42.51
N GLY A 26 167.08 66.53 -41.38
CA GLY A 26 167.96 65.39 -41.12
C GLY A 26 168.50 65.36 -39.70
N GLU A 27 169.42 64.43 -39.42
CA GLU A 27 170.03 64.20 -38.10
C GLU A 27 170.71 65.45 -37.49
N ILE A 28 171.10 66.40 -38.33
CA ILE A 28 171.73 67.67 -37.94
C ILE A 28 170.75 68.59 -37.20
N PHE A 29 169.45 68.54 -37.50
CA PHE A 29 168.43 69.35 -36.81
C PHE A 29 168.12 68.83 -35.40
N LYS A 30 168.27 67.52 -35.17
CA LYS A 30 168.04 66.90 -33.86
C LYS A 30 169.17 67.25 -32.87
N ARG A 31 170.43 67.33 -33.32
CA ARG A 31 171.57 67.73 -32.47
C ARG A 31 171.53 69.17 -31.97
N ILE A 32 170.92 70.10 -32.72
CA ILE A 32 170.86 71.52 -32.31
C ILE A 32 169.75 71.77 -31.27
N HIS A 33 168.72 70.92 -31.23
CA HIS A 33 167.64 71.05 -30.26
C HIS A 33 168.00 70.51 -28.86
N GLU A 34 169.02 69.65 -28.78
CA GLU A 34 169.53 69.10 -27.51
C GLU A 34 170.49 70.07 -26.79
N TYR A 35 171.08 71.06 -27.48
CA TYR A 35 172.16 71.92 -26.94
C TYR A 35 171.70 73.33 -26.49
N LYS A 36 170.50 73.49 -25.91
CA LYS A 36 170.03 74.79 -25.38
C LYS A 36 169.57 74.72 -23.91
N PRO A 37 170.42 75.07 -22.93
CA PRO A 37 170.13 74.89 -21.50
C PRO A 37 169.43 76.11 -20.86
N PHE A 38 168.31 76.57 -21.44
CA PHE A 38 167.53 77.71 -20.89
C PHE A 38 166.03 77.42 -20.68
N LYS A 39 165.56 76.19 -20.90
CA LYS A 39 164.12 75.83 -20.75
C LYS A 39 163.76 75.15 -19.42
N THR A 40 164.70 74.67 -18.63
CA THR A 40 164.42 73.82 -17.46
C THR A 40 163.97 74.53 -16.18
N ARG A 41 164.02 75.87 -16.08
CA ARG A 41 163.52 76.61 -14.89
C ARG A 41 162.04 77.03 -14.95
N PHE A 42 161.43 77.09 -16.13
CA PHE A 42 160.02 77.50 -16.26
C PHE A 42 159.03 76.35 -16.09
N TYR A 43 159.44 75.10 -16.33
CA TYR A 43 158.55 73.93 -16.20
C TYR A 43 158.42 73.42 -14.77
N THR A 44 159.39 73.65 -13.88
CA THR A 44 159.31 73.21 -12.48
C THR A 44 158.15 73.85 -11.70
N HIS A 45 157.79 75.10 -12.00
CA HIS A 45 156.60 75.72 -11.39
C HIS A 45 155.29 75.19 -11.97
N LYS A 46 155.28 74.83 -13.26
CA LYS A 46 154.13 74.21 -13.90
C LYS A 46 153.89 72.80 -13.34
N ASP A 47 154.94 72.01 -13.17
CA ASP A 47 154.85 70.66 -12.60
C ASP A 47 154.34 70.69 -11.15
N ILE A 48 154.76 71.67 -10.34
CA ILE A 48 154.24 71.84 -8.97
C ILE A 48 152.77 72.28 -8.97
N LEU A 49 152.36 73.17 -9.88
CA LEU A 49 150.97 73.59 -10.02
C LEU A 49 150.08 72.45 -10.53
N ASP A 50 150.58 71.64 -11.47
CA ASP A 50 149.89 70.46 -12.02
C ASP A 50 149.74 69.35 -10.95
N ILE A 51 150.74 69.15 -10.08
CA ILE A 51 150.62 68.27 -8.90
C ILE A 51 149.60 68.84 -7.90
N GLY A 52 149.58 70.16 -7.69
CA GLY A 52 148.63 70.83 -6.81
C GLY A 52 147.17 70.70 -7.29
N THR A 53 146.93 70.87 -8.59
CA THR A 53 145.61 70.65 -9.21
C THR A 53 145.22 69.18 -9.19
N ASP A 54 146.14 68.24 -9.39
CA ASP A 54 145.85 66.81 -9.26
C ASP A 54 145.48 66.39 -7.83
N ILE A 55 146.14 66.95 -6.82
CA ILE A 55 145.81 66.70 -5.41
C ILE A 55 144.45 67.31 -5.07
N LEU A 56 144.16 68.53 -5.53
CA LEU A 56 142.85 69.17 -5.39
C LEU A 56 141.75 68.34 -6.06
N ASN A 57 141.92 67.96 -7.33
CA ASN A 57 140.97 67.15 -8.08
C ASN A 57 140.73 65.78 -7.42
N LYS A 58 141.78 65.12 -6.91
CA LYS A 58 141.62 63.85 -6.16
C LYS A 58 140.89 64.06 -4.83
N GLY A 59 141.14 65.18 -4.15
CA GLY A 59 140.41 65.57 -2.95
C GLY A 59 138.93 65.84 -3.22
N GLU A 60 138.63 66.57 -4.31
CA GLU A 60 137.27 66.84 -4.78
C GLU A 60 136.55 65.56 -5.19
N GLN A 61 137.19 64.68 -5.96
CA GLN A 61 136.62 63.37 -6.32
C GLN A 61 136.33 62.50 -5.10
N PHE A 62 137.20 62.51 -4.10
CA PHE A 62 136.96 61.79 -2.84
C PHE A 62 135.79 62.38 -2.07
N GLN A 63 135.71 63.72 -1.96
CA GLN A 63 134.58 64.40 -1.31
C GLN A 63 133.27 64.18 -2.08
N GLU A 64 133.28 64.21 -3.41
CA GLU A 64 132.14 63.90 -4.25
C GLU A 64 131.70 62.44 -4.11
N ALA A 65 132.64 61.49 -4.05
CA ALA A 65 132.31 60.07 -3.84
C ALA A 65 131.65 59.86 -2.47
N VAL A 66 132.19 60.48 -1.41
CA VAL A 66 131.59 60.45 -0.07
C VAL A 66 130.21 61.12 -0.07
N LEU A 67 130.04 62.23 -0.81
CA LEU A 67 128.75 62.90 -0.94
C LEU A 67 127.73 62.02 -1.69
N LYS A 68 128.12 61.41 -2.81
CA LYS A 68 127.30 60.48 -3.60
C LYS A 68 126.90 59.25 -2.77
N GLU A 69 127.80 58.71 -1.97
CA GLU A 69 127.50 57.59 -1.07
C GLU A 69 126.50 58.01 0.02
N ARG A 70 126.63 59.21 0.58
CA ARG A 70 125.66 59.76 1.55
C ARG A 70 124.29 60.02 0.91
N ILE A 71 124.26 60.52 -0.32
CA ILE A 71 123.02 60.71 -1.09
C ILE A 71 122.37 59.36 -1.36
N ALA A 72 123.11 58.36 -1.84
CA ALA A 72 122.58 57.02 -2.10
C ALA A 72 122.03 56.35 -0.83
N LYS A 73 122.71 56.52 0.32
CA LYS A 73 122.19 56.05 1.62
C LYS A 73 120.89 56.76 2.00
N ALA A 74 120.84 58.09 1.87
CA ALA A 74 119.64 58.86 2.16
C ALA A 74 118.47 58.52 1.20
N GLU A 75 118.75 58.30 -0.08
CA GLU A 75 117.77 57.85 -1.07
C GLU A 75 117.24 56.46 -0.73
N ALA A 76 118.11 55.51 -0.39
CA ALA A 76 117.70 54.17 0.04
C ALA A 76 116.82 54.22 1.30
N ASP A 77 117.17 55.04 2.29
CA ASP A 77 116.36 55.23 3.50
C ASP A 77 114.99 55.86 3.19
N ILE A 78 114.92 56.80 2.23
CA ILE A 78 113.66 57.39 1.77
C ILE A 78 112.81 56.35 1.03
N TRP A 79 113.42 55.56 0.15
CA TRP A 79 112.73 54.49 -0.58
C TRP A 79 112.20 53.40 0.36
N ALA A 80 112.97 53.01 1.38
CA ALA A 80 112.51 52.05 2.40
C ALA A 80 111.29 52.59 3.17
N LYS A 81 111.33 53.86 3.59
CA LYS A 81 110.19 54.51 4.25
C LYS A 81 108.98 54.67 3.34
N ALA A 82 109.20 54.90 2.03
CA ALA A 82 108.13 54.99 1.04
C ALA A 82 107.46 53.62 0.82
N ASP A 83 108.25 52.54 0.69
CA ASP A 83 107.75 51.18 0.55
C ASP A 83 106.98 50.73 1.81
N GLU A 84 107.48 51.05 3.00
CA GLU A 84 106.77 50.78 4.26
C GLU A 84 105.42 51.49 4.32
N ARG A 85 105.38 52.81 4.03
CA ARG A 85 104.12 53.57 3.96
C ARG A 85 103.17 53.05 2.87
N GLN A 86 103.70 52.62 1.73
CA GLN A 86 102.91 52.04 0.65
C GLN A 86 102.29 50.72 1.10
N ARG A 87 103.06 49.83 1.75
CA ARG A 87 102.56 48.57 2.31
C ARG A 87 101.49 48.81 3.37
N GLU A 88 101.69 49.78 4.26
CA GLU A 88 100.68 50.17 5.25
C GLU A 88 99.40 50.71 4.61
N ALA A 89 99.52 51.57 3.60
CA ALA A 89 98.37 52.11 2.87
C ALA A 89 97.60 51.02 2.13
N VAL A 90 98.30 50.09 1.47
CA VAL A 90 97.68 48.93 0.81
C VAL A 90 97.01 48.02 1.84
N LYS A 91 97.66 47.75 2.98
CA LYS A 91 97.07 46.93 4.04
C LYS A 91 95.78 47.56 4.58
N LYS A 92 95.79 48.87 4.86
CA LYS A 92 94.60 49.61 5.29
C LYS A 92 93.49 49.57 4.24
N ALA A 93 93.82 49.81 2.97
CA ALA A 93 92.84 49.73 1.89
C ALA A 93 92.23 48.32 1.74
N LEU A 94 93.03 47.26 1.92
CA LEU A 94 92.55 45.88 1.91
C LEU A 94 91.67 45.57 3.12
N GLU A 95 92.02 46.06 4.32
CA GLU A 95 91.21 45.91 5.53
C GLU A 95 89.86 46.62 5.39
N GLU A 96 89.87 47.89 4.97
CA GLU A 96 88.66 48.68 4.70
C GLU A 96 87.78 48.03 3.62
N ALA A 97 88.38 47.57 2.52
CA ALA A 97 87.64 46.87 1.47
C ALA A 97 87.03 45.57 2.00
N ASN A 98 87.78 44.77 2.78
CA ASN A 98 87.28 43.53 3.37
C ASN A 98 86.13 43.79 4.34
N ASP A 99 86.23 44.83 5.17
CA ASP A 99 85.18 45.17 6.13
C ASP A 99 83.92 45.69 5.44
N MET A 100 84.08 46.52 4.39
CA MET A 100 82.96 46.91 3.53
C MET A 100 82.30 45.69 2.86
N HIS A 101 83.09 44.72 2.38
CA HIS A 101 82.54 43.51 1.76
C HIS A 101 81.81 42.64 2.77
N LYS A 102 82.37 42.45 3.98
CA LYS A 102 81.69 41.73 5.08
C LYS A 102 80.36 42.38 5.44
N MET A 103 80.32 43.71 5.57
CA MET A 103 79.09 44.45 5.83
C MET A 103 78.06 44.25 4.72
N LYS A 104 78.47 44.38 3.45
CA LYS A 104 77.58 44.14 2.30
C LYS A 104 77.04 42.71 2.28
N ILE A 105 77.89 41.72 2.54
CA ILE A 105 77.47 40.31 2.61
C ILE A 105 76.46 40.11 3.74
N GLN A 106 76.66 40.76 4.89
CA GLN A 106 75.73 40.65 6.00
C GLN A 106 74.38 41.28 5.68
N ILE A 107 74.35 42.49 5.11
CA ILE A 107 73.12 43.15 4.67
C ILE A 107 72.37 42.28 3.65
N LEU A 108 73.07 41.76 2.64
CA LEU A 108 72.46 40.88 1.63
C LEU A 108 71.90 39.58 2.24
N LYS A 109 72.57 39.01 3.25
CA LYS A 109 72.06 37.83 3.97
C LYS A 109 70.78 38.16 4.74
N GLU A 110 70.74 39.31 5.41
CA GLU A 110 69.57 39.77 6.16
C GLU A 110 68.39 40.08 5.23
N GLU A 111 68.63 40.74 4.10
CA GLU A 111 67.63 40.98 3.05
C GLU A 111 67.08 39.65 2.50
N HIS A 112 67.97 38.74 2.10
CA HIS A 112 67.55 37.44 1.58
C HIS A 112 66.78 36.61 2.63
N GLN A 113 67.17 36.67 3.90
CA GLN A 113 66.44 35.99 4.97
C GLN A 113 65.04 36.56 5.17
N LYS A 114 64.88 37.90 5.08
CA LYS A 114 63.56 38.55 5.12
C LYS A 114 62.71 38.15 3.93
N ASP A 115 63.25 38.19 2.71
CA ASP A 115 62.54 37.77 1.50
C ASP A 115 62.08 36.31 1.59
N LEU A 116 62.93 35.41 2.10
CA LEU A 116 62.56 34.01 2.32
C LEU A 116 61.44 33.87 3.35
N GLN A 117 61.48 34.63 4.45
CA GLN A 117 60.41 34.61 5.45
C GLN A 117 59.08 35.14 4.88
N GLU A 118 59.13 36.23 4.12
CA GLU A 118 57.95 36.77 3.44
C GLU A 118 57.38 35.78 2.43
N MET A 119 58.21 35.20 1.58
CA MET A 119 57.79 34.19 0.61
C MET A 119 57.16 32.97 1.30
N VAL A 120 57.79 32.45 2.36
CA VAL A 120 57.22 31.34 3.14
C VAL A 120 55.87 31.74 3.74
N SER A 121 55.73 32.95 4.29
CA SER A 121 54.45 33.41 4.83
C SER A 121 53.36 33.54 3.76
N LYS A 122 53.69 34.10 2.59
CA LYS A 122 52.77 34.24 1.44
C LYS A 122 52.34 32.87 0.94
N THR A 123 53.29 31.97 0.68
CA THR A 123 52.99 30.60 0.25
C THR A 123 52.18 29.84 1.28
N LYS A 124 52.45 30.02 2.59
CA LYS A 124 51.65 29.40 3.66
C LYS A 124 50.20 29.89 3.63
N ILE A 125 49.97 31.19 3.46
CA ILE A 125 48.64 31.77 3.37
C ILE A 125 47.90 31.24 2.13
N GLU A 126 48.54 31.25 0.97
CA GLU A 126 47.96 30.73 -0.28
C GLU A 126 47.63 29.24 -0.17
N LEU A 127 48.52 28.44 0.43
CA LEU A 127 48.29 27.03 0.67
C LEU A 127 47.08 26.80 1.58
N HIS A 128 46.96 27.56 2.68
CA HIS A 128 45.81 27.46 3.58
C HIS A 128 44.50 27.86 2.89
N GLN A 129 44.50 28.96 2.13
CA GLN A 129 43.32 29.39 1.38
C GLN A 129 42.88 28.36 0.34
N ASN A 130 43.83 27.79 -0.40
CA ASN A 130 43.55 26.74 -1.38
C ASN A 130 43.01 25.47 -0.70
N MET A 131 43.61 25.07 0.43
CA MET A 131 43.14 23.93 1.22
C MET A 131 41.72 24.15 1.75
N GLU A 132 41.43 25.33 2.30
CA GLU A 132 40.09 25.69 2.77
C GLU A 132 39.06 25.67 1.63
N ALA A 133 39.42 26.17 0.46
CA ALA A 133 38.55 26.15 -0.71
C ALA A 133 38.23 24.72 -1.18
N GLU A 134 39.23 23.82 -1.25
CA GLU A 134 39.00 22.41 -1.60
C GLU A 134 38.14 21.70 -0.54
N LEU A 135 38.44 21.90 0.75
CA LEU A 135 37.64 21.34 1.84
C LEU A 135 36.18 21.81 1.78
N GLN A 136 35.93 23.08 1.46
CA GLN A 136 34.58 23.60 1.28
C GLN A 136 33.87 22.96 0.08
N ARG A 137 34.57 22.78 -1.05
CA ARG A 137 33.99 22.12 -2.23
C ARG A 137 33.63 20.66 -1.93
N GLU A 138 34.53 19.91 -1.29
CA GLU A 138 34.27 18.52 -0.90
C GLU A 138 33.11 18.42 0.09
N ARG A 139 33.07 19.32 1.08
CA ARG A 139 31.97 19.40 2.04
C ARG A 139 30.64 19.66 1.35
N LEU A 140 30.54 20.67 0.48
CA LEU A 140 29.31 20.98 -0.26
C LEU A 140 28.89 19.80 -1.16
N ALA A 141 29.85 19.17 -1.84
CA ALA A 141 29.57 17.98 -2.65
C ALA A 141 29.07 16.81 -1.80
N ALA A 142 29.63 16.61 -0.59
CA ALA A 142 29.18 15.58 0.35
C ALA A 142 27.76 15.88 0.89
N GLU A 143 27.48 17.13 1.23
CA GLU A 143 26.15 17.60 1.66
C GLU A 143 25.12 17.37 0.55
N GLN A 144 25.42 17.73 -0.71
CA GLN A 144 24.54 17.47 -1.85
C GLN A 144 24.29 15.98 -2.07
N ARG A 145 25.33 15.14 -2.00
CA ARG A 145 25.18 13.67 -2.06
C ARG A 145 24.29 13.16 -0.93
N MET A 146 24.39 13.75 0.26
CA MET A 146 23.57 13.36 1.41
C MET A 146 22.12 13.80 1.24
N VAL A 147 21.86 15.02 0.78
CA VAL A 147 20.51 15.52 0.48
C VAL A 147 19.84 14.63 -0.57
N HIS A 148 20.53 14.30 -1.66
CA HIS A 148 19.98 13.42 -2.69
C HIS A 148 19.66 12.02 -2.13
N ARG A 149 20.51 11.46 -1.27
CA ARG A 149 20.21 10.18 -0.58
C ARG A 149 18.98 10.28 0.30
N ILE A 150 18.87 11.34 1.10
CA ILE A 150 17.71 11.56 1.99
C ILE A 150 16.43 11.71 1.16
N GLN A 151 16.45 12.48 0.08
CA GLN A 151 15.31 12.64 -0.83
C GLN A 151 14.89 11.30 -1.44
N ARG A 152 15.84 10.46 -1.87
CA ARG A 152 15.55 9.12 -2.39
C ARG A 152 14.88 8.24 -1.32
N ILE A 153 15.44 8.18 -0.12
CA ILE A 153 14.85 7.42 1.00
C ILE A 153 13.45 7.93 1.33
N MET A 154 13.23 9.24 1.29
CA MET A 154 11.92 9.84 1.54
C MET A 154 10.89 9.44 0.48
N MET A 155 11.29 9.36 -0.80
CA MET A 155 10.44 8.88 -1.88
C MET A 155 10.12 7.39 -1.72
N GLU A 156 11.11 6.56 -1.40
CA GLU A 156 10.94 5.12 -1.15
C GLU A 156 9.98 4.88 0.03
N CYS A 157 10.20 5.55 1.16
CA CYS A 157 9.31 5.50 2.32
C CYS A 157 7.89 5.99 2.00
N HIS A 158 7.76 7.03 1.16
CA HIS A 158 6.44 7.47 0.72
C HIS A 158 5.72 6.41 -0.14
N GLN A 159 6.44 5.76 -1.06
CA GLN A 159 5.90 4.67 -1.87
C GLN A 159 5.48 3.48 -0.99
N GLU A 160 6.32 3.05 -0.06
CA GLU A 160 6.02 1.99 0.91
C GLU A 160 4.79 2.33 1.75
N LYS A 161 4.67 3.58 2.21
CA LYS A 161 3.49 4.05 2.94
C LYS A 161 2.22 3.95 2.09
N VAL A 162 2.27 4.37 0.82
CA VAL A 162 1.10 4.30 -0.08
C VAL A 162 0.71 2.85 -0.32
N GLN A 163 1.68 1.96 -0.61
CA GLN A 163 1.45 0.52 -0.78
C GLN A 163 0.83 -0.10 0.47
N ALA A 164 1.39 0.17 1.66
CA ALA A 164 0.85 -0.34 2.92
C ALA A 164 -0.60 0.14 3.19
N VAL A 165 -0.92 1.39 2.85
CA VAL A 165 -2.28 1.92 2.98
C VAL A 165 -3.23 1.27 1.96
N GLU A 166 -2.78 1.03 0.74
CA GLU A 166 -3.56 0.35 -0.29
C GLU A 166 -3.85 -1.11 0.09
N GLU A 167 -2.85 -1.84 0.58
CA GLU A 167 -2.99 -3.20 1.09
C GLU A 167 -3.95 -3.26 2.28
N ALA A 168 -3.79 -2.36 3.27
CA ALA A 168 -4.69 -2.28 4.41
C ALA A 168 -6.13 -2.01 3.98
N ARG A 169 -6.35 -1.06 3.05
CA ARG A 169 -7.69 -0.78 2.49
C ARG A 169 -8.26 -1.95 1.71
N ALA A 170 -7.43 -2.71 0.99
CA ALA A 170 -7.87 -3.91 0.27
C ALA A 170 -8.31 -5.00 1.25
N GLN A 171 -7.56 -5.20 2.34
CA GLN A 171 -7.92 -6.12 3.41
C GLN A 171 -9.22 -5.68 4.13
N GLU A 172 -9.37 -4.40 4.46
CA GLU A 172 -10.60 -3.86 5.04
C GLU A 172 -11.82 -4.10 4.13
N ARG A 173 -11.68 -3.85 2.82
CA ARG A 173 -12.74 -4.12 1.84
C ARG A 173 -13.09 -5.60 1.77
N HIS A 174 -12.09 -6.47 1.79
CA HIS A 174 -12.30 -7.92 1.79
C HIS A 174 -13.08 -8.35 3.03
N ILE A 175 -12.64 -7.95 4.23
CA ILE A 175 -13.31 -8.26 5.50
C ILE A 175 -14.74 -7.71 5.50
N ALA A 176 -14.94 -6.47 5.07
CA ALA A 176 -16.27 -5.88 4.97
C ALA A 176 -17.18 -6.67 4.00
N GLN A 177 -16.64 -7.13 2.87
CA GLN A 177 -17.38 -7.94 1.91
C GLN A 177 -17.71 -9.32 2.47
N GLU A 178 -16.80 -9.96 3.20
CA GLU A 178 -17.05 -11.22 3.91
C GLU A 178 -18.14 -11.07 4.97
N GLU A 179 -18.10 -10.00 5.76
CA GLU A 179 -19.12 -9.73 6.78
C GLU A 179 -20.48 -9.45 6.13
N ILE A 180 -20.54 -8.68 5.05
CA ILE A 180 -21.79 -8.47 4.28
C ILE A 180 -22.32 -9.80 3.75
N GLN A 181 -21.46 -10.67 3.22
CA GLN A 181 -21.88 -12.00 2.77
C GLN A 181 -22.37 -12.88 3.92
N ALA A 182 -21.71 -12.84 5.07
CA ALA A 182 -22.10 -13.58 6.27
C ALA A 182 -23.48 -13.11 6.77
N GLN A 183 -23.71 -11.79 6.83
CA GLN A 183 -25.00 -11.20 7.17
C GLN A 183 -26.08 -11.60 6.15
N ARG A 184 -25.77 -11.55 4.85
CA ARG A 184 -26.69 -12.00 3.80
C ARG A 184 -27.08 -13.48 3.95
N ARG A 185 -26.12 -14.35 4.28
CA ARG A 185 -26.37 -15.78 4.56
C ARG A 185 -27.25 -15.95 5.79
N LYS A 186 -26.98 -15.22 6.88
CA LYS A 186 -27.83 -15.25 8.10
C LYS A 186 -29.26 -14.81 7.80
N ALA A 187 -29.44 -13.67 7.13
CA ALA A 187 -30.76 -13.16 6.76
C ALA A 187 -31.52 -14.11 5.84
N MET A 188 -30.83 -14.74 4.87
CA MET A 188 -31.45 -15.75 4.00
C MET A 188 -31.89 -17.00 4.78
N GLU A 189 -31.11 -17.43 5.76
CA GLU A 189 -31.45 -18.57 6.62
C GLU A 189 -32.62 -18.22 7.56
N GLU A 190 -32.66 -17.01 8.11
CA GLU A 190 -33.80 -16.51 8.90
C GLU A 190 -35.08 -16.43 8.06
N LEU A 191 -35.00 -15.90 6.83
CA LEU A 191 -36.12 -15.91 5.88
C LEU A 191 -36.59 -17.32 5.56
N ARG A 192 -35.66 -18.27 5.36
CA ARG A 192 -35.99 -19.68 5.13
C ARG A 192 -36.71 -20.29 6.33
N ARG A 193 -36.22 -20.05 7.55
CA ARG A 193 -36.85 -20.52 8.79
C ARG A 193 -38.24 -19.93 8.97
N ALA A 194 -38.40 -18.62 8.79
CA ALA A 194 -39.69 -17.93 8.84
C ALA A 194 -40.65 -18.46 7.77
N GLY A 195 -40.17 -18.73 6.55
CA GLY A 195 -40.96 -19.35 5.50
C GLY A 195 -41.43 -20.77 5.87
N VAL A 196 -40.58 -21.58 6.49
CA VAL A 196 -40.95 -22.92 6.98
C VAL A 196 -41.98 -22.84 8.11
N THR A 197 -41.87 -21.87 9.03
CA THR A 197 -42.87 -21.70 10.10
C THR A 197 -44.21 -21.22 9.52
N VAL A 198 -44.21 -20.21 8.64
CA VAL A 198 -45.45 -19.72 8.00
C VAL A 198 -46.14 -20.82 7.21
N THR A 199 -45.41 -21.62 6.43
CA THR A 199 -45.99 -22.75 5.68
C THR A 199 -46.53 -23.84 6.61
N LYS A 200 -45.85 -24.14 7.73
CA LYS A 200 -46.33 -25.07 8.74
C LYS A 200 -47.60 -24.57 9.43
N ASP A 201 -47.63 -23.30 9.80
CA ASP A 201 -48.79 -22.68 10.46
C ASP A 201 -49.99 -22.60 9.50
N GLN A 202 -49.75 -22.25 8.24
CA GLN A 202 -50.78 -22.27 7.20
C GLN A 202 -51.32 -23.69 6.98
N LYS A 203 -50.46 -24.71 6.93
CA LYS A 203 -50.88 -26.11 6.82
C LYS A 203 -51.70 -26.57 8.03
N ASN A 204 -51.30 -26.17 9.24
CA ASN A 204 -52.03 -26.46 10.48
C ASN A 204 -53.40 -25.78 10.49
N SER A 205 -53.46 -24.50 10.11
CA SER A 205 -54.70 -23.72 10.01
C SER A 205 -55.66 -24.34 8.98
N VAL A 206 -55.17 -24.71 7.79
CA VAL A 206 -55.98 -25.40 6.77
C VAL A 206 -56.45 -26.76 7.28
N SER A 207 -55.58 -27.54 7.94
CA SER A 207 -55.98 -28.83 8.53
C SER A 207 -57.06 -28.65 9.61
N GLN A 208 -56.99 -27.59 10.42
CA GLN A 208 -57.99 -27.29 11.42
C GLN A 208 -59.32 -26.88 10.77
N LEU A 209 -59.29 -26.02 9.76
CA LEU A 209 -60.46 -25.65 8.96
C LEU A 209 -61.14 -26.86 8.31
N ILE A 210 -60.35 -27.81 7.77
CA ILE A 210 -60.90 -29.05 7.21
C ILE A 210 -61.65 -29.85 8.28
N LYS A 211 -61.04 -30.04 9.47
CA LYS A 211 -61.69 -30.75 10.58
C LYS A 211 -62.98 -30.06 11.06
N GLU A 212 -62.96 -28.73 11.15
CA GLU A 212 -64.13 -27.93 11.51
C GLU A 212 -65.25 -28.08 10.47
N LYS A 213 -64.91 -28.04 9.17
CA LYS A 213 -65.89 -28.23 8.09
C LYS A 213 -66.41 -29.66 8.00
N GLU A 214 -65.57 -30.67 8.23
CA GLU A 214 -66.01 -32.06 8.35
C GLU A 214 -66.97 -32.25 9.54
N HIS A 215 -66.68 -31.62 10.68
CA HIS A 215 -67.56 -31.65 11.84
C HIS A 215 -68.91 -30.98 11.55
N GLU A 216 -68.91 -29.76 11.00
CA GLU A 216 -70.13 -29.06 10.57
C GLU A 216 -70.95 -29.92 9.60
N MET A 217 -70.31 -30.49 8.57
CA MET A 217 -70.96 -31.35 7.58
C MET A 217 -71.58 -32.59 8.23
N ASN A 218 -70.88 -33.23 9.16
CA ASN A 218 -71.40 -34.37 9.91
C ASN A 218 -72.61 -33.98 10.79
N VAL A 219 -72.59 -32.80 11.42
CA VAL A 219 -73.75 -32.30 12.18
C VAL A 219 -74.95 -32.09 11.25
N TYR A 220 -74.75 -31.43 10.11
CA TYR A 220 -75.83 -31.25 9.12
C TYR A 220 -76.36 -32.57 8.59
N TYR A 221 -75.48 -33.55 8.32
CA TYR A 221 -75.87 -34.89 7.89
C TYR A 221 -76.72 -35.59 8.96
N CYS A 222 -76.27 -35.58 10.21
CA CYS A 222 -77.01 -36.15 11.34
C CYS A 222 -78.38 -35.48 11.52
N MET A 223 -78.47 -34.15 11.37
CA MET A 223 -79.73 -33.42 11.43
C MET A 223 -80.67 -33.83 10.29
N ALA A 224 -80.19 -33.88 9.05
CA ALA A 224 -80.97 -34.31 7.89
C ALA A 224 -81.44 -35.76 8.01
N GLN A 225 -80.60 -36.66 8.54
CA GLN A 225 -80.96 -38.05 8.80
C GLN A 225 -82.03 -38.16 9.89
N LYS A 226 -81.92 -37.40 10.99
CA LYS A 226 -82.95 -37.32 12.03
C LYS A 226 -84.26 -36.78 11.49
N GLN A 227 -84.23 -35.71 10.70
CA GLN A 227 -85.44 -35.16 10.05
C GLN A 227 -86.11 -36.19 9.15
N LYS A 228 -85.35 -36.90 8.31
CA LYS A 228 -85.90 -38.01 7.51
C LYS A 228 -86.52 -39.10 8.37
N GLN A 229 -85.87 -39.49 9.47
CA GLN A 229 -86.41 -40.49 10.39
C GLN A 229 -87.70 -40.01 11.07
N GLU A 230 -87.76 -38.75 11.48
CA GLU A 230 -88.96 -38.12 12.05
C GLU A 230 -90.08 -38.01 11.02
N GLU A 231 -89.79 -37.65 9.77
CA GLU A 231 -90.77 -37.64 8.67
C GLU A 231 -91.33 -39.04 8.42
N ILE A 232 -90.46 -40.05 8.33
CA ILE A 232 -90.89 -41.45 8.20
C ILE A 232 -91.77 -41.87 9.39
N GLN A 233 -91.38 -41.49 10.61
CA GLN A 233 -92.15 -41.82 11.81
C GLN A 233 -93.52 -41.12 11.83
N LYS A 234 -93.61 -39.86 11.39
CA LYS A 234 -94.89 -39.15 11.24
C LYS A 234 -95.79 -39.83 10.22
N VAL A 235 -95.25 -40.19 9.05
CA VAL A 235 -95.99 -40.91 8.00
C VAL A 235 -96.48 -42.28 8.52
N LEU A 236 -95.65 -43.01 9.27
CA LEU A 236 -96.05 -44.27 9.90
C LEU A 236 -97.19 -44.08 10.92
N GLN A 237 -97.12 -43.05 11.77
CA GLN A 237 -98.18 -42.76 12.74
C GLN A 237 -99.49 -42.33 12.06
N GLU A 238 -99.42 -41.58 10.95
CA GLU A 238 -100.60 -41.22 10.16
C GLU A 238 -101.21 -42.45 9.47
N ALA A 239 -100.38 -43.32 8.90
CA ALA A 239 -100.82 -44.60 8.34
C ALA A 239 -101.48 -45.50 9.40
N GLU A 240 -100.93 -45.55 10.62
CA GLU A 240 -101.50 -46.33 11.72
C GLU A 240 -102.86 -45.77 12.19
N LYS A 241 -102.98 -44.44 12.34
CA LYS A 241 -104.25 -43.78 12.67
C LYS A 241 -105.32 -44.02 11.60
N THR A 242 -104.95 -43.92 10.32
CA THR A 242 -105.90 -44.18 9.22
C THR A 242 -106.32 -45.65 9.17
N HIS A 243 -105.40 -46.59 9.41
CA HIS A 243 -105.71 -48.01 9.55
C HIS A 243 -106.64 -48.29 10.74
N GLN A 244 -106.38 -47.73 11.92
CA GLN A 244 -107.26 -47.85 13.08
C GLN A 244 -108.66 -47.29 12.81
N ALA A 245 -108.77 -46.13 12.15
CA ALA A 245 -110.05 -45.55 11.77
C ALA A 245 -110.81 -46.44 10.78
N MET A 246 -110.11 -47.06 9.82
CA MET A 246 -110.70 -48.00 8.88
C MET A 246 -111.20 -49.27 9.57
N LEU A 247 -110.41 -49.83 10.49
CA LEU A 247 -110.80 -50.96 11.32
C LEU A 247 -112.02 -50.64 12.18
N GLY A 248 -112.07 -49.46 12.81
CA GLY A 248 -113.24 -49.00 13.56
C GLY A 248 -114.51 -48.95 12.70
N ASN A 249 -114.43 -48.40 11.49
CA ASN A 249 -115.57 -48.35 10.56
C ASN A 249 -116.04 -49.75 10.13
N VAL A 250 -115.11 -50.68 9.88
CA VAL A 250 -115.45 -52.08 9.60
C VAL A 250 -116.12 -52.73 10.81
N MET A 251 -115.63 -52.48 12.01
CA MET A 251 -116.20 -52.99 13.26
C MET A 251 -117.62 -52.46 13.50
N ASP A 252 -117.86 -51.16 13.27
CA ASP A 252 -119.18 -50.54 13.38
C ASP A 252 -120.17 -51.13 12.37
N LYS A 253 -119.73 -51.37 11.12
CA LYS A 253 -120.53 -52.07 10.11
C LYS A 253 -120.86 -53.48 10.55
N LEU A 254 -119.90 -54.22 11.11
CA LEU A 254 -120.11 -55.57 11.63
C LEU A 254 -121.16 -55.57 12.75
N LEU A 255 -121.00 -54.71 13.76
CA LEU A 255 -121.94 -54.56 14.88
C LEU A 255 -123.34 -54.17 14.39
N SER A 256 -123.43 -53.28 13.40
CA SER A 256 -124.71 -52.92 12.76
C SER A 256 -125.36 -54.11 12.07
N THR A 257 -124.60 -54.90 11.31
CA THR A 257 -125.13 -56.11 10.65
C THR A 257 -125.53 -57.20 11.66
N GLN A 258 -124.79 -57.36 12.75
CA GLN A 258 -125.12 -58.28 13.83
C GLN A 258 -126.40 -57.84 14.55
N GLY A 259 -126.56 -56.54 14.82
CA GLY A 259 -127.79 -55.98 15.37
C GLY A 259 -129.00 -56.22 14.47
N LYS A 260 -128.85 -56.06 13.15
CA LYS A 260 -129.90 -56.39 12.18
C LYS A 260 -130.24 -57.89 12.20
N LEU A 261 -129.24 -58.77 12.23
CA LEU A 261 -129.46 -60.21 12.33
C LEU A 261 -130.20 -60.61 13.60
N LEU A 262 -129.82 -60.07 14.76
CA LEU A 262 -130.51 -60.30 16.04
C LEU A 262 -131.96 -59.80 15.98
N SER A 263 -132.22 -58.67 15.33
CA SER A 263 -133.58 -58.16 15.16
C SER A 263 -134.44 -59.07 14.26
N MET A 264 -133.86 -59.60 13.16
CA MET A 264 -134.53 -60.58 12.30
C MET A 264 -134.78 -61.91 13.03
N ALA A 265 -133.82 -62.37 13.84
CA ALA A 265 -133.98 -63.57 14.67
C ALA A 265 -135.15 -63.42 15.64
N LYS A 266 -135.28 -62.28 16.34
CA LYS A 266 -136.44 -61.99 17.19
C LYS A 266 -137.76 -61.93 16.42
N GLN A 267 -137.76 -61.36 15.21
CA GLN A 267 -138.97 -61.32 14.37
C GLN A 267 -139.39 -62.73 13.93
N LEU A 268 -138.43 -63.60 13.60
CA LEU A 268 -138.68 -65.01 13.26
C LEU A 268 -139.19 -65.80 14.47
N GLU A 269 -138.66 -65.55 15.67
CA GLU A 269 -139.14 -66.16 16.91
C GLU A 269 -140.60 -65.77 17.19
N ILE A 270 -140.94 -64.49 17.04
CA ILE A 270 -142.33 -64.01 17.17
C ILE A 270 -143.22 -64.67 16.11
N MET A 271 -142.80 -64.72 14.84
CA MET A 271 -143.56 -65.38 13.77
C MET A 271 -143.74 -66.89 14.01
N THR A 272 -142.75 -67.55 14.61
CA THR A 272 -142.82 -68.97 14.96
C THR A 272 -143.83 -69.19 16.08
N ASN A 273 -143.82 -68.36 17.12
CA ASN A 273 -144.81 -68.43 18.20
C ASN A 273 -146.23 -68.16 17.69
N TRP A 274 -146.42 -67.20 16.78
CA TRP A 274 -147.71 -66.95 16.12
C TRP A 274 -148.18 -68.14 15.29
N LYS A 275 -147.25 -68.77 14.57
CA LYS A 275 -147.53 -69.98 13.80
C LYS A 275 -147.98 -71.11 14.72
N ASP A 276 -147.25 -71.36 15.81
CA ASP A 276 -147.55 -72.46 16.73
C ASP A 276 -148.88 -72.23 17.46
N PHE A 277 -149.18 -71.00 17.89
CA PHE A 277 -150.48 -70.62 18.47
C PHE A 277 -151.65 -70.88 17.50
N LEU A 278 -151.50 -70.45 16.24
CA LEU A 278 -152.53 -70.70 15.21
C LEU A 278 -152.68 -72.19 14.89
N GLU A 279 -151.59 -72.96 14.97
CA GLU A 279 -151.60 -74.41 14.72
C GLU A 279 -152.29 -75.14 15.89
N GLU A 280 -152.16 -74.65 17.12
CA GLU A 280 -152.88 -75.14 18.30
C GLU A 280 -154.40 -74.84 18.21
N GLU A 281 -154.82 -73.61 17.91
CA GLU A 281 -156.24 -73.27 17.71
C GLU A 281 -156.88 -74.09 16.57
N LEU A 282 -156.13 -74.33 15.49
CA LEU A 282 -156.60 -75.13 14.36
C LEU A 282 -156.75 -76.61 14.73
N GLN A 283 -155.89 -77.12 15.62
CA GLN A 283 -156.01 -78.47 16.15
C GLN A 283 -157.17 -78.60 17.15
N GLU A 284 -157.38 -77.59 18.02
CA GLU A 284 -158.53 -77.53 18.92
C GLU A 284 -159.86 -77.50 18.16
N THR A 285 -159.96 -76.65 17.13
CA THR A 285 -161.13 -76.61 16.25
C THR A 285 -161.31 -77.92 15.50
N ARG A 286 -160.25 -78.56 15.00
CA ARG A 286 -160.32 -79.91 14.41
C ARG A 286 -160.90 -80.92 15.39
N VAL A 287 -160.43 -80.96 16.65
CA VAL A 287 -160.96 -81.88 17.68
C VAL A 287 -162.44 -81.58 17.98
N ALA A 288 -162.83 -80.31 18.03
CA ALA A 288 -164.22 -79.90 18.25
C ALA A 288 -165.13 -80.31 17.08
N PHE A 289 -164.72 -80.06 15.83
CA PHE A 289 -165.45 -80.50 14.64
C PHE A 289 -165.55 -82.02 14.58
N GLN A 290 -164.49 -82.75 14.90
CA GLN A 290 -164.52 -84.22 14.93
C GLN A 290 -165.48 -84.74 16.01
N LYS A 291 -165.50 -84.12 17.20
CA LYS A 291 -166.49 -84.44 18.25
C LYS A 291 -167.93 -84.18 17.77
N TYR A 292 -168.18 -83.05 17.10
CA TYR A 292 -169.50 -82.71 16.57
C TYR A 292 -169.97 -83.71 15.50
N ILE A 293 -169.09 -84.07 14.56
CA ILE A 293 -169.38 -85.06 13.52
C ILE A 293 -169.70 -86.41 14.14
N ASN A 294 -168.88 -86.87 15.10
CA ASN A 294 -169.09 -88.15 15.78
C ASN A 294 -170.41 -88.18 16.56
N TYR A 295 -170.83 -87.06 17.16
CA TYR A 295 -172.09 -86.97 17.89
C TYR A 295 -173.33 -86.95 16.97
N THR A 296 -173.24 -86.22 15.86
CA THR A 296 -174.39 -85.97 14.97
C THR A 296 -174.62 -87.13 13.98
N PHE A 297 -173.55 -87.82 13.59
CA PHE A 297 -173.59 -88.89 12.59
C PHE A 297 -172.92 -90.18 13.10
N PRO A 298 -173.53 -90.90 14.06
CA PRO A 298 -172.96 -92.11 14.66
C PRO A 298 -172.83 -93.30 13.69
N LYS A 299 -173.34 -93.19 12.46
CA LYS A 299 -173.20 -94.21 11.41
C LYS A 299 -171.98 -94.00 10.50
N LEU A 300 -171.24 -92.90 10.65
CA LEU A 300 -169.99 -92.68 9.92
C LEU A 300 -168.83 -93.41 10.63
N SER A 301 -168.09 -94.23 9.88
CA SER A 301 -166.89 -94.90 10.40
C SER A 301 -165.77 -93.87 10.62
N PRO A 302 -164.90 -94.05 11.64
CA PRO A 302 -163.78 -93.15 11.91
C PRO A 302 -162.95 -92.91 10.63
N GLY A 303 -162.69 -91.64 10.29
CA GLY A 303 -161.88 -91.23 9.14
C GLY A 303 -162.64 -90.86 7.85
N HIS A 304 -163.96 -91.12 7.74
CA HIS A 304 -164.73 -90.75 6.54
C HIS A 304 -164.97 -89.22 6.39
N ALA A 305 -164.79 -88.45 7.46
CA ALA A 305 -164.96 -86.99 7.45
C ALA A 305 -163.63 -86.20 7.47
N ASP A 306 -162.48 -86.89 7.38
CA ASP A 306 -161.14 -86.28 7.48
C ASP A 306 -160.81 -85.37 6.28
N PHE A 307 -161.59 -85.41 5.21
CA PHE A 307 -161.43 -84.51 4.06
C PHE A 307 -161.87 -83.06 4.34
N ILE A 308 -162.68 -82.83 5.39
CA ILE A 308 -163.20 -81.49 5.71
C ILE A 308 -162.11 -80.59 6.30
N LEU A 309 -161.15 -81.15 7.06
CA LEU A 309 -160.00 -80.44 7.63
C LEU A 309 -158.70 -81.27 7.53
N PRO A 310 -158.07 -81.34 6.34
CA PRO A 310 -156.90 -82.20 6.08
C PRO A 310 -155.69 -81.90 6.97
N GLU A 311 -154.95 -82.94 7.39
CA GLU A 311 -153.70 -82.77 8.13
C GLU A 311 -152.64 -82.03 7.31
N ARG A 312 -151.88 -81.15 7.97
CA ARG A 312 -150.77 -80.45 7.35
C ARG A 312 -149.57 -81.40 7.23
N LYS A 313 -148.92 -81.42 6.06
CA LYS A 313 -147.66 -82.17 5.84
C LYS A 313 -146.57 -81.60 6.77
N LYS A 314 -145.93 -82.46 7.57
CA LYS A 314 -144.76 -82.07 8.38
C LYS A 314 -143.64 -81.52 7.49
N ILE A 315 -142.88 -80.57 8.02
CA ILE A 315 -141.75 -79.91 7.35
C ILE A 315 -140.77 -80.99 6.84
N PRO A 316 -140.33 -80.94 5.56
CA PRO A 316 -139.31 -81.84 5.02
C PRO A 316 -138.01 -81.72 5.80
N SER A 317 -137.41 -82.86 6.17
CA SER A 317 -136.19 -82.97 6.99
C SER A 317 -134.90 -82.44 6.33
N SER A 318 -134.96 -81.77 5.18
CA SER A 318 -133.80 -81.26 4.45
C SER A 318 -133.44 -79.80 4.73
N LEU A 319 -134.14 -79.13 5.66
CA LEU A 319 -133.85 -77.74 6.08
C LEU A 319 -133.23 -77.63 7.48
N ILE A 320 -132.74 -78.74 8.05
CA ILE A 320 -131.93 -78.70 9.27
C ILE A 320 -130.50 -78.34 8.87
N THR A 321 -130.19 -77.05 8.87
CA THR A 321 -128.81 -76.57 8.75
C THR A 321 -128.03 -77.03 9.98
N GLN A 322 -126.95 -77.79 9.78
CA GLN A 322 -125.94 -78.03 10.81
C GLN A 322 -125.24 -76.71 11.12
N GLU A 323 -125.63 -76.04 12.19
CA GLU A 323 -124.80 -75.04 12.85
C GLU A 323 -124.33 -75.62 14.19
N SER A 324 -123.09 -76.12 14.23
CA SER A 324 -122.25 -76.19 15.45
C SER A 324 -120.87 -76.80 15.17
N GLN A 325 -119.90 -75.93 14.86
CA GLN A 325 -118.47 -76.03 15.23
C GLN A 325 -117.82 -74.71 14.75
N ALA A 326 -117.86 -73.66 15.58
CA ALA A 326 -116.82 -73.31 16.55
C ALA A 326 -115.52 -72.78 15.89
N THR A 327 -115.43 -71.44 15.83
CA THR A 327 -114.30 -70.59 16.27
C THR A 327 -112.94 -71.25 16.52
N LEU A 328 -111.88 -70.68 15.95
CA LEU A 328 -110.71 -70.09 16.65
C LEU A 328 -109.56 -69.85 15.65
N ASP A 329 -109.35 -68.57 15.31
CA ASP A 329 -108.14 -67.80 15.68
C ASP A 329 -108.37 -66.31 15.39
#